data_AF-A0AAV5SLN6-F1
#
_entry.id   AF-A0AAV5SLN6-F1
#
_cell.length_a   1.000
_cell.length_b   1.000
_cell.length_c   1.000
_cell.angle_alpha   90.00
_cell.angle_beta   90.00
_cell.angle_gamma   90.00
#
_symmetry.space_group_name_H-M   'P 1'
#
loop_
_entity.id
_entity.type
_entity.pdbx_description
1 polymer ?
#
loop_
_entity_poly.entity_id
_entity_poly.type
_entity_poly.pdbx_seq_one_letter_code
_entity_poly.pdbx_strand_id
1 'polypeptide(L)'
;FFFIFQMLAKTLFLVSAVALCAQALKCLHQATTKQHLVEGNYDGPVTIPIDIGSYECEKGLDRCATFVSCMIAPMSTTDLLRTDGGKQLNQLALFALGGTVEGTSCFSQKDCATMNAIQGDNGCKTKQTCCCKSDNCADYNNSSVSVSFLSVLVMVLALVMMKH
;
A
#
# COMPACT_ATOMS: atom_id res chain seq x y z
N PHE A 1 -7.10 -17.82 -44.86
CA PHE A 1 -6.64 -16.54 -44.27
C PHE A 1 -7.71 -15.86 -43.41
N PHE A 2 -8.90 -15.58 -43.95
CA PHE A 2 -10.00 -14.90 -43.22
C PHE A 2 -10.48 -15.63 -41.94
N PHE A 3 -10.53 -16.97 -41.96
CA PHE A 3 -10.94 -17.78 -40.79
C PHE A 3 -9.92 -17.77 -39.63
N ILE A 4 -8.63 -17.63 -39.93
CA ILE A 4 -7.57 -17.60 -38.91
C ILE A 4 -7.60 -16.27 -38.15
N PHE A 5 -7.89 -15.17 -38.86
CA PHE A 5 -8.08 -13.84 -38.26
C PHE A 5 -9.26 -13.78 -37.29
N GLN A 6 -10.39 -14.44 -37.62
CA GLN A 6 -11.55 -14.48 -36.73
C GLN A 6 -11.32 -15.32 -35.46
N MET A 7 -10.53 -16.39 -35.55
CA MET A 7 -10.14 -17.22 -34.41
C MET A 7 -9.17 -16.48 -33.46
N LEU A 8 -8.20 -15.74 -34.03
CA LEU A 8 -7.25 -14.91 -33.27
C LEU A 8 -7.94 -13.74 -32.55
N ALA A 9 -8.90 -13.08 -33.19
CA ALA A 9 -9.64 -11.98 -32.58
C ALA A 9 -10.47 -12.42 -31.37
N LYS A 10 -11.11 -13.60 -31.44
CA LYS A 10 -11.92 -14.15 -30.33
C LYS A 10 -11.06 -14.64 -29.16
N THR A 11 -9.90 -15.23 -29.44
CA THR A 11 -8.96 -15.64 -28.39
C THR A 11 -8.30 -14.44 -27.72
N LEU A 12 -7.97 -13.36 -28.46
CA LEU A 12 -7.51 -12.11 -27.85
C LEU A 12 -8.54 -11.48 -26.91
N PHE A 13 -9.83 -11.52 -27.28
CA PHE A 13 -10.93 -10.97 -26.47
C PHE A 13 -11.22 -11.78 -25.20
N LEU A 14 -11.00 -13.10 -25.24
CA LEU A 14 -11.13 -13.97 -24.07
C LEU A 14 -9.95 -13.81 -23.10
N VAL A 15 -8.72 -13.58 -23.61
CA VAL A 15 -7.55 -13.37 -22.76
C VAL A 15 -7.58 -12.00 -22.06
N SER A 16 -8.13 -10.96 -22.70
CA SER A 16 -8.30 -9.64 -22.06
C SER A 16 -9.36 -9.64 -20.94
N ALA A 17 -10.38 -10.50 -21.03
CA ALA A 17 -11.40 -10.64 -19.98
C ALA A 17 -10.86 -11.35 -18.72
N VAL A 18 -9.91 -12.27 -18.86
CA VAL A 18 -9.29 -12.98 -17.71
C VAL A 18 -8.18 -12.15 -17.05
N ALA A 19 -7.57 -11.21 -17.78
CA ALA A 19 -6.59 -10.26 -17.22
C ALA A 19 -7.21 -9.19 -16.29
N LEU A 20 -8.54 -9.13 -16.19
CA LEU A 20 -9.29 -8.28 -15.25
C LEU A 20 -9.52 -8.95 -13.89
N CYS A 21 -8.95 -10.15 -13.65
CA CYS A 21 -8.79 -10.65 -12.29
C CYS A 21 -7.98 -9.62 -11.50
N ALA A 22 -8.69 -8.79 -10.72
CA ALA A 22 -8.15 -7.84 -9.79
C ALA A 22 -7.06 -8.54 -8.97
N GLN A 23 -5.80 -8.33 -9.37
CA GLN A 23 -4.67 -8.76 -8.57
C GLN A 23 -4.85 -8.04 -7.23
N ALA A 24 -5.00 -8.82 -6.16
CA ALA A 24 -5.13 -8.26 -4.83
C ALA A 24 -3.89 -7.37 -4.59
N LEU A 25 -4.14 -6.10 -4.33
CA LEU A 25 -3.10 -5.10 -4.10
C LEU A 25 -2.16 -5.61 -3.00
N LYS A 26 -0.85 -5.53 -3.20
CA LYS A 26 0.14 -5.90 -2.18
C LYS A 26 0.73 -4.65 -1.56
N CYS A 27 0.70 -4.53 -0.24
CA CYS A 27 1.32 -3.42 0.45
C CYS A 27 2.37 -3.90 1.44
N LEU A 28 3.37 -3.07 1.68
CA LEU A 28 4.32 -3.29 2.75
C LEU A 28 3.68 -2.90 4.08
N HIS A 29 3.70 -3.82 5.04
CA HIS A 29 3.26 -3.60 6.41
C HIS A 29 4.49 -3.44 7.30
N GLN A 30 4.80 -2.18 7.62
CA GLN A 30 5.87 -1.84 8.56
C GLN A 30 5.40 -0.69 9.43
N ALA A 31 5.97 -0.59 10.62
CA ALA A 31 5.74 0.54 11.50
C ALA A 31 6.92 0.78 12.42
N THR A 32 6.96 1.97 12.98
CA THR A 32 7.95 2.40 13.94
C THR A 32 7.21 3.15 15.03
N THR A 33 7.35 2.65 16.26
CA THR A 33 6.86 3.35 17.44
C THR A 33 7.99 4.12 18.09
N LYS A 34 7.71 5.37 18.46
CA LYS A 34 8.60 6.24 19.24
C LYS A 34 7.94 6.45 20.59
N GLN A 35 8.50 5.82 21.62
CA GLN A 35 8.04 5.96 23.00
C GLN A 35 9.14 6.56 23.86
N HIS A 36 8.73 7.21 24.95
CA HIS A 36 9.63 7.58 26.02
C HIS A 36 9.49 6.54 27.13
N LEU A 37 10.55 5.77 27.37
CA LEU A 37 10.55 4.72 28.39
C LEU A 37 11.27 5.24 29.63
N VAL A 38 10.62 5.03 30.78
CA VAL A 38 11.20 5.26 32.10
C VAL A 38 11.23 3.92 32.82
N GLU A 39 12.39 3.26 32.78
CA GLU A 39 12.57 1.94 33.40
C GLU A 39 13.94 1.85 34.07
N GLY A 40 13.94 1.70 35.40
CA GLY A 40 15.15 1.71 36.21
C GLY A 40 15.93 3.03 36.10
N ASN A 41 17.16 2.97 35.59
CA ASN A 41 18.04 4.13 35.38
C ASN A 41 17.98 4.70 33.95
N TYR A 42 17.11 4.15 33.09
CA TYR A 42 16.94 4.65 31.73
C TYR A 42 15.75 5.60 31.67
N ASP A 43 16.03 6.82 31.20
CA ASP A 43 15.06 7.87 30.90
C ASP A 43 15.41 8.41 29.51
N GLY A 44 14.68 7.95 28.50
CA GLY A 44 15.06 8.25 27.12
C GLY A 44 14.07 7.76 26.05
N PRO A 45 14.21 8.27 24.82
CA PRO A 45 13.40 7.85 23.70
C PRO A 45 13.85 6.47 23.19
N VAL A 46 12.91 5.54 23.09
CA VAL A 46 13.11 4.23 22.47
C VAL A 46 12.31 4.15 21.19
N THR A 47 12.99 3.73 20.13
CA THR A 47 12.39 3.49 18.82
C THR A 47 12.33 1.99 18.58
N ILE A 48 11.12 1.45 18.40
CA ILE A 48 10.92 0.02 18.14
C ILE A 48 10.39 -0.13 16.72
N PRO A 49 11.19 -0.70 15.79
CA PRO A 49 10.71 -1.05 14.47
C PRO A 49 9.88 -2.33 14.54
N ILE A 50 8.80 -2.36 13.78
CA ILE A 50 7.94 -3.52 13.57
C ILE A 50 7.89 -3.71 12.05
N ASP A 51 8.61 -4.70 11.55
CA ASP A 51 8.56 -5.07 10.14
C ASP A 51 7.82 -6.40 10.03
N ILE A 52 6.70 -6.37 9.31
CA ILE A 52 5.87 -7.54 9.08
C ILE A 52 6.16 -8.09 7.68
N GLY A 53 6.43 -7.24 6.70
CA GLY A 53 6.66 -7.61 5.29
C GLY A 53 5.53 -7.21 4.35
N SER A 54 5.61 -7.64 3.08
CA SER A 54 4.63 -7.32 2.03
C SER A 54 3.55 -8.40 1.94
N TYR A 55 2.28 -8.01 2.07
CA TYR A 55 1.12 -8.92 2.05
C TYR A 55 0.01 -8.40 1.14
N GLU A 56 -0.86 -9.32 0.72
CA GLU A 56 -2.08 -9.00 -0.02
C GLU A 56 -3.09 -8.30 0.87
N CYS A 57 -3.61 -7.18 0.38
CA CYS A 57 -4.67 -6.43 1.04
C CYS A 57 -5.98 -7.21 1.05
N GLU A 58 -6.66 -7.17 2.18
CA GLU A 58 -8.01 -7.73 2.28
C GLU A 58 -9.00 -7.02 1.35
N LYS A 59 -10.09 -7.71 1.04
CA LYS A 59 -11.13 -7.21 0.15
C LYS A 59 -11.69 -5.87 0.67
N GLY A 60 -11.65 -4.85 -0.19
CA GLY A 60 -12.11 -3.49 0.14
C GLY A 60 -11.00 -2.54 0.58
N LEU A 61 -9.79 -3.05 0.81
CA LEU A 61 -8.59 -2.22 1.02
C LEU A 61 -7.84 -2.10 -0.32
N ASP A 62 -8.11 -1.02 -1.03
CA ASP A 62 -7.67 -0.79 -2.40
C ASP A 62 -6.52 0.24 -2.51
N ARG A 63 -5.93 0.64 -1.39
CA ARG A 63 -4.82 1.59 -1.33
C ARG A 63 -3.72 1.09 -0.39
N CYS A 64 -2.47 1.35 -0.75
CA CYS A 64 -1.38 1.37 0.22
C CYS A 64 -1.27 2.78 0.77
N ALA A 65 -1.13 2.91 2.09
CA ALA A 65 -0.97 4.22 2.72
C ALA A 65 0.20 4.25 3.69
N THR A 66 0.91 5.39 3.70
CA THR A 66 1.71 5.82 4.85
C THR A 66 0.79 6.47 5.86
N PHE A 67 0.98 6.16 7.13
CA PHE A 67 0.27 6.79 8.23
C PHE A 67 1.26 7.29 9.28
N VAL A 68 0.91 8.43 9.89
CA VAL A 68 1.55 8.92 11.10
C VAL A 68 0.44 9.23 12.08
N SER A 69 0.42 8.49 13.19
CA SER A 69 -0.50 8.72 14.28
C SER A 69 0.28 9.17 15.50
N CYS A 70 -0.16 10.28 16.07
CA CYS A 70 0.32 10.82 17.33
C CYS A 70 -0.90 11.26 18.13
N MET A 71 -0.80 11.32 19.45
CA MET A 71 -1.88 11.81 20.30
C MET A 71 -2.32 13.26 19.96
N ILE A 72 -1.51 14.03 19.21
CA ILE A 72 -1.71 15.48 18.98
C ILE A 72 -1.71 15.86 17.47
N ALA A 73 -1.51 14.91 16.55
CA ALA A 73 -1.59 15.15 15.10
C ALA A 73 -3.01 14.81 14.59
N PRO A 74 -3.44 15.19 13.36
CA PRO A 74 -4.87 15.28 12.98
C PRO A 74 -5.65 13.96 13.00
N MET A 75 -4.99 12.83 13.29
CA MET A 75 -5.61 11.55 13.58
C MET A 75 -4.94 10.89 14.80
N SER A 76 -5.72 10.70 15.86
CA SER A 76 -5.26 9.95 17.04
C SER A 76 -5.09 8.46 16.73
N THR A 77 -4.36 7.72 17.57
CA THR A 77 -4.21 6.27 17.38
C THR A 77 -5.57 5.58 17.43
N THR A 78 -6.47 6.06 18.29
CA THR A 78 -7.84 5.56 18.40
C THR A 78 -8.62 5.75 17.10
N ASP A 79 -8.43 6.89 16.43
CA ASP A 79 -9.08 7.16 15.14
C ASP A 79 -8.48 6.29 14.03
N LEU A 80 -7.16 6.07 14.04
CA LEU A 80 -6.51 5.14 13.12
C LEU A 80 -7.09 3.73 13.28
N LEU A 81 -7.20 3.21 14.49
CA LEU A 81 -7.74 1.86 14.76
C LEU A 81 -9.22 1.69 14.39
N ARG A 82 -9.96 2.80 14.19
CA ARG A 82 -11.35 2.76 13.71
C ARG A 82 -11.46 2.58 12.20
N THR A 83 -10.42 2.92 11.44
CA THR A 83 -10.37 2.70 9.98
C THR A 83 -10.34 1.21 9.65
N ASP A 84 -10.76 0.85 8.44
CA ASP A 84 -10.78 -0.56 8.04
C ASP A 84 -9.36 -1.13 7.94
N GLY A 85 -8.40 -0.35 7.44
CA GLY A 85 -6.98 -0.70 7.47
C GLY A 85 -6.39 -0.77 8.88
N GLY A 86 -6.78 0.14 9.78
CA GLY A 86 -6.28 0.19 11.15
C GLY A 86 -6.69 -0.99 12.01
N LYS A 87 -7.85 -1.61 11.75
CA LYS A 87 -8.28 -2.84 12.44
C LYS A 87 -7.32 -4.02 12.22
N GLN A 88 -6.59 -4.03 11.10
CA GLN A 88 -5.58 -5.06 10.80
C GLN A 88 -4.27 -4.83 11.55
N LEU A 89 -4.05 -3.63 12.11
CA LEU A 89 -2.83 -3.24 12.82
C LEU A 89 -2.86 -3.70 14.29
N ASN A 90 -3.45 -4.88 14.57
CA ASN A 90 -3.79 -5.36 15.92
C ASN A 90 -2.60 -5.38 16.90
N GLN A 91 -1.36 -5.55 16.39
CA GLN A 91 -0.14 -5.50 17.21
C GLN A 91 0.39 -4.07 17.46
N LEU A 92 0.10 -3.11 16.58
CA LEU A 92 0.52 -1.71 16.71
C LEU A 92 -0.27 -0.96 17.77
N ALA A 93 -1.51 -1.36 18.02
CA ALA A 93 -2.35 -0.85 19.10
C ALA A 93 -1.70 -1.02 20.49
N LEU A 94 -0.95 -2.09 20.70
CA LEU A 94 -0.26 -2.38 21.97
C LEU A 94 0.94 -1.44 22.22
N PHE A 95 1.57 -0.93 21.17
CA PHE A 95 2.74 -0.05 21.25
C PHE A 95 2.42 1.45 21.11
N ALA A 96 1.15 1.82 21.07
CA ALA A 96 0.73 3.20 20.83
C ALA A 96 0.22 3.92 22.09
N LEU A 97 0.16 3.25 23.24
CA LEU A 97 -0.43 3.77 24.47
C LEU A 97 0.33 4.96 25.13
N GLY A 98 1.44 5.42 24.54
CA GLY A 98 2.18 6.59 25.04
C GLY A 98 3.15 7.25 24.05
N GLY A 99 2.97 7.03 22.73
CA GLY A 99 3.97 7.43 21.74
C GLY A 99 3.42 7.82 20.37
N THR A 100 4.33 8.13 19.45
CA THR A 100 4.00 8.34 18.02
C THR A 100 4.23 7.04 17.28
N VAL A 101 3.29 6.66 16.42
CA VAL A 101 3.40 5.49 15.54
C VAL A 101 3.35 5.95 14.10
N GLU A 102 4.41 5.68 13.35
CA GLU A 102 4.48 5.92 11.90
C GLU A 102 4.64 4.59 11.16
N GLY A 103 4.05 4.42 9.98
CA GLY A 103 4.14 3.15 9.26
C GLY A 103 3.44 3.14 7.91
N THR A 104 3.36 1.96 7.31
CA THR A 104 2.64 1.68 6.05
C THR A 104 1.74 0.48 6.20
N SER A 105 0.58 0.49 5.53
CA SER A 105 -0.36 -0.64 5.50
C SER A 105 -1.35 -0.52 4.35
N CYS A 106 -2.19 -1.53 4.18
CA CYS A 106 -3.40 -1.51 3.36
C CYS A 106 -4.50 -0.65 4.00
N PHE A 107 -5.16 0.18 3.19
CA PHE A 107 -6.29 1.03 3.57
C PHE A 107 -7.31 1.09 2.44
N SER A 108 -8.54 1.50 2.76
CA SER A 108 -9.52 1.83 1.73
C SER A 108 -9.35 3.27 1.26
N GLN A 109 -9.86 3.59 0.06
CA GLN A 109 -9.98 4.97 -0.41
C GLN A 109 -10.73 5.88 0.60
N LYS A 110 -11.70 5.33 1.35
CA LYS A 110 -12.44 6.07 2.39
C LYS A 110 -11.56 6.39 3.60
N ASP A 111 -10.74 5.43 4.02
CA ASP A 111 -9.78 5.66 5.11
C ASP A 111 -8.78 6.73 4.71
N CYS A 112 -8.27 6.69 3.48
CA CYS A 112 -7.39 7.74 2.94
C CYS A 112 -8.00 9.14 3.02
N ALA A 113 -9.30 9.29 2.73
CA ALA A 113 -10.00 10.55 2.89
C ALA A 113 -10.13 10.96 4.37
N THR A 114 -10.39 9.99 5.25
CA THR A 114 -10.50 10.22 6.71
C THR A 114 -9.16 10.67 7.31
N MET A 115 -8.05 10.14 6.80
CA MET A 115 -6.70 10.51 7.20
C MET A 115 -6.22 11.84 6.57
N ASN A 116 -7.02 12.48 5.72
CA ASN A 116 -6.60 13.61 4.88
C ASN A 116 -5.29 13.31 4.12
N ALA A 117 -5.16 12.08 3.63
CA ALA A 117 -3.94 11.61 2.99
C ALA A 117 -3.72 12.27 1.63
N ILE A 118 -2.46 12.64 1.35
CA ILE A 118 -2.03 13.10 0.03
C ILE A 118 -2.17 11.93 -0.96
N GLN A 119 -2.76 12.17 -2.13
CA GLN A 119 -2.83 11.15 -3.17
C GLN A 119 -1.53 11.12 -3.97
N GLY A 120 -0.81 10.01 -3.90
CA GLY A 120 0.45 9.78 -4.62
C GLY A 120 0.22 8.93 -5.86
N ASP A 121 0.09 9.55 -7.03
CA ASP A 121 -0.08 8.83 -8.30
C ASP A 121 1.10 7.92 -8.63
N ASN A 122 2.31 8.32 -8.22
CA ASN A 122 3.58 7.61 -8.45
C ASN A 122 4.19 7.04 -7.15
N GLY A 123 3.37 6.81 -6.12
CA GLY A 123 3.79 6.33 -4.81
C GLY A 123 4.00 7.42 -3.76
N CYS A 124 4.14 6.98 -2.51
CA CYS A 124 4.30 7.82 -1.34
C CYS A 124 5.76 7.80 -0.87
N LYS A 125 6.52 8.82 -1.27
CA LYS A 125 7.95 8.96 -0.93
C LYS A 125 8.22 9.81 0.30
N THR A 126 7.19 10.07 1.10
CA THR A 126 7.28 10.92 2.29
C THR A 126 6.81 10.15 3.50
N LYS A 127 7.35 10.52 4.67
CA LYS A 127 6.81 10.07 5.96
C LYS A 127 5.51 10.77 6.34
N GLN A 128 4.92 11.57 5.46
CA GLN A 128 3.61 12.17 5.70
C GLN A 128 2.50 11.19 5.32
N THR A 129 1.29 11.42 5.81
CA THR A 129 0.13 10.61 5.43
C THR A 129 -0.14 10.73 3.93
N CYS A 130 0.00 9.63 3.21
CA CYS A 130 -0.16 9.55 1.76
C CYS A 130 -0.78 8.21 1.37
N CYS A 131 -1.55 8.19 0.29
CA CYS A 131 -2.16 6.99 -0.26
C CYS A 131 -1.84 6.82 -1.75
N CYS A 132 -1.67 5.57 -2.17
CA CYS A 132 -1.37 5.20 -3.55
C CYS A 132 -1.98 3.83 -3.89
N LYS A 133 -1.99 3.44 -5.17
CA LYS A 133 -2.82 2.34 -5.70
C LYS A 133 -2.07 1.20 -6.37
N SER A 134 -0.74 1.17 -6.26
CA SER A 134 0.11 0.14 -6.87
C SER A 134 0.86 -0.66 -5.80
N ASP A 135 1.36 -1.83 -6.17
CA ASP A 135 2.00 -2.71 -5.21
C ASP A 135 3.21 -2.02 -4.54
N ASN A 136 3.24 -2.09 -3.20
CA ASN A 136 4.28 -1.52 -2.34
C ASN A 136 4.57 -0.03 -2.60
N CYS A 137 3.63 0.70 -3.18
CA CYS A 137 3.83 2.09 -3.57
C CYS A 137 4.02 3.05 -2.38
N ALA A 138 3.62 2.60 -1.18
CA ALA A 138 3.77 3.36 0.06
C ALA A 138 5.09 3.07 0.78
N ASP A 139 5.94 2.19 0.25
CA ASP A 139 7.27 1.93 0.82
C ASP A 139 8.20 3.14 0.58
N TYR A 140 8.20 4.05 1.54
CA TYR A 140 9.06 5.23 1.50
C TYR A 140 10.55 4.89 1.77
N ASN A 141 10.85 3.71 2.34
CA ASN A 141 12.22 3.28 2.64
C ASN A 141 12.88 2.62 1.42
N ASN A 142 12.14 1.76 0.70
CA ASN A 142 12.53 1.30 -0.63
C ASN A 142 11.52 1.81 -1.65
N SER A 143 11.82 2.98 -2.24
CA SER A 143 11.08 3.55 -3.37
C SER A 143 11.18 2.65 -4.61
N SER A 144 10.53 1.51 -4.55
CA SER A 144 10.39 0.55 -5.64
C SER A 144 9.31 1.11 -6.54
N VAL A 145 9.71 1.59 -7.72
CA VAL A 145 8.75 1.96 -8.76
C VAL A 145 8.10 0.66 -9.21
N SER A 146 6.90 0.35 -8.69
CA SER A 146 6.04 -0.71 -9.21
C SER A 146 5.66 -0.33 -10.63
N VAL A 147 6.46 -0.75 -11.61
CA VAL A 147 6.12 -0.64 -13.02
C VAL A 147 5.02 -1.66 -13.28
N SER A 148 3.78 -1.19 -13.46
CA SER A 148 2.63 -2.06 -13.70
C SER A 148 2.96 -3.06 -14.81
N PHE A 149 2.94 -4.36 -14.50
CA PHE A 149 3.30 -5.44 -15.42
C PHE A 149 2.57 -5.36 -16.79
N LEU A 150 1.38 -4.74 -16.80
CA LEU A 150 0.61 -4.45 -18.01
C LEU A 150 1.33 -3.55 -19.02
N SER A 151 2.10 -2.55 -18.59
CA SER A 151 2.77 -1.64 -19.53
C SER A 151 3.90 -2.33 -20.30
N VAL A 152 4.61 -3.26 -19.63
CA VAL A 152 5.63 -4.11 -20.25
C VAL A 152 5.00 -5.09 -21.24
N LEU A 153 3.89 -5.72 -20.86
CA LEU A 153 3.19 -6.67 -21.74
C LEU A 153 2.68 -5.99 -23.03
N VAL A 154 2.15 -4.76 -22.91
CA VAL A 154 1.67 -3.98 -24.07
C VAL A 154 2.84 -3.60 -25.00
N MET A 155 4.00 -3.22 -24.46
CA MET A 155 5.18 -2.94 -25.29
C MET A 155 5.67 -4.19 -26.04
N VAL A 156 5.71 -5.35 -25.37
CA VAL A 156 6.13 -6.61 -26.00
C VAL A 156 5.16 -7.00 -27.12
N LEU A 157 3.86 -6.89 -26.89
CA LEU A 157 2.85 -7.16 -27.93
C LEU A 157 2.96 -6.18 -29.11
N ALA A 158 3.17 -4.89 -28.85
CA ALA A 158 3.35 -3.89 -29.90
C ALA A 158 4.59 -4.17 -30.77
N LEU A 159 5.70 -4.59 -30.17
CA LEU A 159 6.93 -4.96 -30.88
C LEU A 159 6.74 -6.22 -31.74
N VAL A 160 5.96 -7.19 -31.29
CA VAL A 160 5.64 -8.41 -32.06
C VAL A 160 4.73 -8.09 -33.25
N MET A 161 3.78 -7.16 -33.10
CA MET A 161 2.89 -6.76 -34.20
C MET A 161 3.56 -5.86 -35.25
N MET A 162 4.65 -5.17 -34.92
CA MET A 162 5.40 -4.34 -35.89
C MET A 162 6.40 -5.12 -36.75
N LYS A 163 6.71 -6.37 -36.37
CA LYS A 163 7.72 -7.21 -37.05
C LYS A 163 7.12 -8.20 -38.06
N HIS A 164 5.79 -8.22 -38.19
CA HIS A 164 5.00 -9.02 -39.14
C HIS A 164 4.13 -8.10 -40.00
#